data_AF-A0A3D4WA58-F1
#
_entry.id   AF-A0A3D4WA58-F1
#
_cell.length_a   1.000
_cell.length_b   1.000
_cell.length_c   1.000
_cell.angle_alpha   90.00
_cell.angle_beta   90.00
_cell.angle_gamma   90.00
#
_symmetry.space_group_name_H-M   'P 1'
#
loop_
_entity.id
_entity.type
_entity.pdbx_description
1 polymer ?
#
loop_
_entity_poly.entity_id
_entity_poly.type
_entity_poly.pdbx_seq_one_letter_code
_entity_poly.pdbx_strand_id
1 'polypeptide(L)'
;MKIEKTVALLILIMILVAADKSYAQEQVIDEVVAVVGANYILQSDIETQYIQFRMQGNISDARATRCRILEDLLFQKLLLNQAELDSIQVTDDEIEQTMDARFRYYIQQFGSQEKLEQFYKKPLIQIREEFRSLVKEQLMVDQVQQKLVKDIKVTPSEVRSFFNRIPKDSIPLIEMEYEVGRIVKEPSISKEEMDATRDRLRALRERLIKGENFAALAALYSDDPGSAKKGGEVGFVSRGQLYPEYEAAAFGLKKGEISDIIKSKAGYHVIQLIERRGEMIN
;
A
#
# COMPACT_ATOMS: atom_id res chain seq x y z
N MET A 1 -32.21 71.15 33.55
CA MET A 1 -30.92 70.80 32.90
C MET A 1 -29.86 70.12 33.78
N LYS A 2 -29.95 70.08 35.12
CA LYS A 2 -29.00 69.30 35.96
C LYS A 2 -29.40 67.84 36.21
N ILE A 3 -30.70 67.54 36.20
CA ILE A 3 -31.25 66.20 36.50
C ILE A 3 -31.08 65.23 35.32
N GLU A 4 -31.17 65.72 34.08
CA GLU A 4 -31.00 64.87 32.89
C GLU A 4 -29.56 64.36 32.73
N LYS A 5 -28.57 65.13 33.18
CA LYS A 5 -27.16 64.74 33.11
C LYS A 5 -26.80 63.67 34.15
N THR A 6 -27.40 63.71 35.33
CA THR A 6 -27.20 62.68 36.38
C THR A 6 -27.90 61.37 36.04
N VAL A 7 -29.09 61.43 35.42
CA VAL A 7 -29.78 60.21 34.95
C VAL A 7 -29.04 59.57 33.78
N ALA A 8 -28.52 60.37 32.84
CA ALA A 8 -27.68 59.86 31.74
C ALA A 8 -26.38 59.22 32.25
N LEU A 9 -25.76 59.79 33.29
CA LEU A 9 -24.53 59.24 33.90
C LEU A 9 -24.81 57.92 34.63
N LEU A 10 -25.93 57.80 35.34
CA LEU A 10 -26.35 56.57 36.02
C LEU A 10 -26.71 55.45 35.04
N ILE A 11 -27.35 55.77 33.91
CA ILE A 11 -27.65 54.80 32.84
C ILE A 11 -26.35 54.34 32.15
N LEU A 12 -25.40 55.25 31.91
CA LEU A 12 -24.10 54.90 31.32
C LEU A 12 -23.28 53.98 32.23
N ILE A 13 -23.30 54.21 33.54
CA ILE A 13 -22.64 53.35 34.54
C ILE A 13 -23.32 51.98 34.63
N MET A 14 -24.66 51.92 34.53
CA MET A 14 -25.40 50.65 34.57
C MET A 14 -25.15 49.79 33.32
N ILE A 15 -24.92 50.40 32.16
CA ILE A 15 -24.54 49.69 30.92
C ILE A 15 -23.08 49.20 30.98
N LEU A 16 -22.17 49.94 31.64
CA LEU A 16 -20.78 49.52 31.84
C LEU A 16 -20.62 48.33 32.80
N VAL A 17 -21.54 48.15 33.76
CA VAL A 17 -21.50 47.01 34.70
C VAL A 17 -22.09 45.71 34.11
N ALA A 18 -22.82 45.79 32.99
CA ALA A 18 -23.42 44.64 32.34
C ALA A 18 -22.51 43.94 31.30
N ALA A 19 -21.28 44.43 31.09
CA ALA A 19 -20.40 43.95 30.01
C ALA A 19 -19.52 42.73 30.35
N ASP A 20 -19.41 42.31 31.61
CA ASP A 20 -18.44 41.27 32.02
C ASP A 20 -19.08 39.93 32.40
N LYS A 21 -19.91 39.39 31.51
CA LYS A 21 -20.14 37.93 31.46
C LYS A 21 -19.91 37.40 30.04
N SER A 22 -18.72 37.67 29.52
CA SER A 22 -18.15 36.84 28.47
C SER A 22 -17.88 35.46 29.09
N TYR A 23 -18.83 34.53 28.94
CA TYR A 23 -18.49 33.11 29.00
C TYR A 23 -17.60 32.86 27.78
N ALA A 24 -16.29 32.97 27.98
CA ALA A 24 -15.36 32.31 27.08
C ALA A 24 -15.75 30.83 27.13
N GLN A 25 -16.38 30.36 26.07
CA GLN A 25 -16.62 28.94 25.86
C GLN A 25 -15.20 28.35 25.80
N GLU A 26 -14.78 27.73 26.90
CA GLU A 26 -13.49 27.06 26.99
C GLU A 26 -13.54 25.94 25.94
N GLN A 27 -13.08 26.29 24.74
CA GLN A 27 -13.10 25.40 23.61
C GLN A 27 -11.99 24.41 23.88
N VAL A 28 -12.33 23.29 24.51
CA VAL A 28 -11.40 22.17 24.71
C VAL A 28 -10.99 21.70 23.31
N ILE A 29 -9.79 22.12 22.87
CA ILE A 29 -9.28 21.85 21.52
C ILE A 29 -9.07 20.34 21.37
N ASP A 30 -8.55 19.69 22.41
CA ASP A 30 -8.48 18.24 22.60
C ASP A 30 -8.04 17.95 24.05
N GLU A 31 -8.44 16.82 24.63
CA GLU A 31 -8.07 16.44 26.01
C GLU A 31 -6.93 15.43 26.00
N VAL A 32 -5.93 15.62 26.87
CA VAL A 32 -4.86 14.63 27.10
C VAL A 32 -5.35 13.59 28.09
N VAL A 33 -5.54 12.36 27.62
CA VAL A 33 -6.04 11.25 28.44
C VAL A 33 -4.91 10.55 29.18
N ALA A 34 -3.71 10.48 28.58
CA ALA A 34 -2.53 9.89 29.19
C ALA A 34 -1.22 10.47 28.63
N VAL A 35 -0.13 10.30 29.39
CA VAL A 35 1.23 10.73 29.02
C VAL A 35 2.22 9.60 29.26
N VAL A 36 3.09 9.34 28.29
CA VAL A 36 4.16 8.35 28.36
C VAL A 36 5.47 8.98 27.89
N GLY A 37 6.33 9.37 28.83
CA GLY A 37 7.55 10.11 28.51
C GLY A 37 7.23 11.46 27.86
N ALA A 38 7.74 11.69 26.65
CA ALA A 38 7.44 12.89 25.85
C ALA A 38 6.18 12.75 24.97
N ASN A 39 5.53 11.59 24.97
CA ASN A 39 4.41 11.27 24.10
C ASN A 39 3.06 11.44 24.83
N TYR A 40 2.09 12.04 24.15
CA TYR A 40 0.73 12.26 24.66
C TYR A 40 -0.25 11.33 23.94
N ILE A 41 -1.30 10.93 24.65
CA ILE A 41 -2.46 10.22 24.10
C ILE A 41 -3.67 11.14 24.24
N LEU A 42 -4.24 11.54 23.12
CA LEU A 42 -5.37 12.46 23.07
C LEU A 42 -6.71 11.71 23.08
N GLN A 43 -7.76 12.36 23.55
CA GLN A 43 -9.11 11.82 23.48
C GLN A 43 -9.54 11.61 22.02
N SER A 44 -9.12 12.49 21.10
CA SER A 44 -9.36 12.33 19.68
C SER A 44 -8.71 11.08 19.07
N ASP A 45 -7.55 10.65 19.56
CA ASP A 45 -6.88 9.43 19.11
C ASP A 45 -7.75 8.20 19.41
N ILE A 46 -8.28 8.14 20.63
CA ILE A 46 -9.15 7.06 21.09
C ILE A 46 -10.46 7.05 20.28
N GLU A 47 -11.11 8.21 20.12
CA GLU A 47 -12.37 8.28 19.39
C GLU A 47 -12.20 8.00 17.89
N THR A 48 -11.09 8.43 17.29
CA THR A 48 -10.79 8.16 15.87
C THR A 48 -10.61 6.66 15.63
N GLN A 49 -9.83 5.97 16.47
CA GLN A 49 -9.70 4.51 16.37
C GLN A 49 -11.01 3.80 16.68
N TYR A 50 -11.78 4.28 17.66
CA TYR A 50 -13.08 3.71 17.99
C TYR A 50 -14.06 3.78 16.81
N ILE A 51 -14.11 4.91 16.09
CA ILE A 51 -14.92 5.05 14.88
C ILE A 51 -14.47 4.06 13.79
N GLN A 52 -13.16 3.84 13.63
CA GLN A 52 -12.64 2.84 12.68
C GLN A 52 -13.06 1.41 13.05
N PHE A 53 -12.96 1.02 14.32
CA PHE A 53 -13.46 -0.28 14.80
C PHE A 53 -14.96 -0.43 14.58
N ARG A 54 -15.75 0.65 14.73
CA ARG A 54 -17.19 0.64 14.43
C ARG A 54 -17.49 0.38 12.96
N MET A 55 -16.73 0.99 12.07
CA MET A 55 -16.91 0.80 10.62
C MET A 55 -16.62 -0.63 10.17
N GLN A 56 -15.72 -1.34 10.85
CA GLN A 56 -15.39 -2.74 10.58
C GLN A 56 -16.43 -3.74 11.15
N GLY A 57 -17.47 -3.25 11.82
CA GLY A 57 -18.59 -4.06 12.32
C GLY A 57 -18.29 -4.85 13.60
N ASN A 58 -17.20 -4.56 14.30
CA ASN A 58 -16.67 -5.44 15.35
C ASN A 58 -16.73 -4.82 16.76
N ILE A 59 -17.91 -4.35 17.20
CA ILE A 59 -18.09 -3.77 18.55
C ILE A 59 -19.37 -4.29 19.22
N SER A 60 -19.19 -4.98 20.34
CA SER A 60 -20.25 -5.41 21.26
C SER A 60 -20.40 -4.47 22.46
N ASP A 61 -19.28 -3.91 22.99
CA ASP A 61 -19.25 -2.98 24.12
C ASP A 61 -18.38 -1.75 23.81
N ALA A 62 -19.04 -0.59 23.78
CA ALA A 62 -18.43 0.70 23.50
C ALA A 62 -17.38 1.13 24.53
N ARG A 63 -17.56 0.79 25.81
CA ARG A 63 -16.66 1.17 26.90
C ARG A 63 -15.44 0.27 26.91
N ALA A 64 -15.66 -1.04 26.88
CA ALA A 64 -14.56 -2.02 26.82
C ALA A 64 -13.67 -1.79 25.60
N THR A 65 -14.26 -1.47 24.44
CA THR A 65 -13.49 -1.17 23.22
C THR A 65 -12.61 0.06 23.39
N ARG A 66 -13.12 1.16 23.98
CA ARG A 66 -12.31 2.35 24.25
C ARG A 66 -11.18 2.08 25.24
N CYS A 67 -11.45 1.30 26.30
CA CYS A 67 -10.42 0.89 27.25
C CYS A 67 -9.31 0.09 26.56
N ARG A 68 -9.67 -0.88 25.70
CA ARG A 68 -8.68 -1.64 24.92
C ARG A 68 -7.87 -0.72 23.98
N ILE A 69 -8.52 0.21 23.29
CA ILE A 69 -7.83 1.19 22.43
C ILE A 69 -6.84 2.03 23.24
N LEU A 70 -7.24 2.51 24.42
CA LEU A 70 -6.34 3.25 25.31
C LEU A 70 -5.15 2.38 25.76
N GLU A 71 -5.38 1.12 26.12
CA GLU A 71 -4.31 0.18 26.47
C GLU A 71 -3.34 -0.04 25.29
N ASP A 72 -3.86 -0.28 24.09
CA ASP A 72 -3.07 -0.46 22.87
C ASP A 72 -2.22 0.79 22.58
N LEU A 73 -2.81 1.98 22.70
CA LEU A 73 -2.11 3.27 22.55
C LEU A 73 -1.03 3.47 23.61
N LEU A 74 -1.30 3.10 24.87
CA LEU A 74 -0.32 3.16 25.95
C LEU A 74 0.88 2.26 25.66
N PHE A 75 0.65 1.01 25.24
CA PHE A 75 1.72 0.10 24.84
C PHE A 75 2.53 0.63 23.67
N GLN A 76 1.87 1.20 22.66
CA GLN A 76 2.55 1.82 21.52
C GLN A 76 3.43 2.99 21.96
N LYS A 77 2.92 3.89 22.80
CA LYS A 77 3.70 5.03 23.30
C LYS A 77 4.85 4.60 24.24
N LEU A 78 4.69 3.51 24.99
CA LEU A 78 5.77 2.91 25.78
C LEU A 78 6.90 2.40 24.88
N LEU A 79 6.58 1.69 23.80
CA LEU A 79 7.58 1.19 22.86
C LEU A 79 8.26 2.34 22.11
N LEU A 80 7.53 3.40 21.74
CA LEU A 80 8.12 4.60 21.15
C LEU A 80 9.09 5.29 22.11
N ASN A 81 8.71 5.46 23.38
CA ASN A 81 9.62 6.03 24.36
C ASN A 81 10.85 5.15 24.57
N GLN A 82 10.71 3.83 24.56
CA GLN A 82 11.87 2.93 24.58
C GLN A 82 12.74 3.09 23.33
N ALA A 83 12.15 3.27 22.15
CA ALA A 83 12.89 3.49 20.91
C ALA A 83 13.75 4.77 20.98
N GLU A 84 13.20 5.84 21.56
CA GLU A 84 13.94 7.09 21.82
C GLU A 84 15.12 6.87 22.79
N LEU A 85 14.89 6.16 23.90
CA LEU A 85 15.93 5.84 24.88
C LEU A 85 17.04 4.97 24.28
N ASP A 86 16.67 3.99 23.46
CA ASP A 86 17.59 3.10 22.74
C ASP A 86 18.25 3.77 21.53
N SER A 87 17.91 5.04 21.24
CA SER A 87 18.41 5.80 20.09
C SER A 87 18.20 5.07 18.76
N ILE A 88 17.08 4.37 18.63
CA ILE A 88 16.72 3.65 17.41
C ILE A 88 16.44 4.66 16.30
N GLN A 89 17.09 4.47 15.16
CA GLN A 89 16.94 5.31 13.98
C GLN A 89 16.41 4.50 12.82
N VAL A 90 15.39 5.04 12.15
CA VAL A 90 14.83 4.52 10.90
C VAL A 90 15.32 5.42 9.77
N THR A 91 15.82 4.82 8.71
CA THR A 91 16.35 5.55 7.56
C THR A 91 15.20 6.13 6.70
N ASP A 92 15.46 7.25 6.02
CA ASP A 92 14.47 7.84 5.12
C ASP A 92 14.08 6.88 3.98
N ASP A 93 15.03 6.06 3.51
CA ASP A 93 14.78 5.05 2.47
C ASP A 93 13.80 3.97 2.93
N GLU A 94 13.92 3.46 4.16
CA GLU A 94 12.97 2.49 4.74
C GLU A 94 11.56 3.08 4.87
N ILE A 95 11.48 4.36 5.26
CA ILE A 95 10.21 5.08 5.36
C ILE A 95 9.58 5.20 3.97
N GLU A 96 10.34 5.64 2.96
CA GLU A 96 9.83 5.80 1.60
C GLU A 96 9.39 4.47 0.98
N GLN A 97 10.18 3.40 1.14
CA GLN A 97 9.82 2.07 0.64
C GLN A 97 8.51 1.57 1.27
N THR A 98 8.36 1.75 2.58
CA THR A 98 7.15 1.37 3.31
C THR A 98 5.95 2.20 2.87
N MET A 99 6.15 3.51 2.68
CA MET A 99 5.15 4.43 2.17
C MET A 99 4.71 4.06 0.76
N ASP A 100 5.64 3.80 -0.15
CA ASP A 100 5.33 3.41 -1.53
C ASP A 100 4.53 2.11 -1.60
N ALA A 101 4.91 1.10 -0.83
CA ALA A 101 4.16 -0.15 -0.74
C ALA A 101 2.74 0.08 -0.21
N ARG A 102 2.60 0.87 0.86
CA ARG A 102 1.31 1.18 1.49
C ARG A 102 0.39 1.99 0.58
N PHE A 103 0.90 3.04 -0.06
CA PHE A 103 0.10 3.87 -0.97
C PHE A 103 -0.25 3.14 -2.27
N ARG A 104 0.62 2.24 -2.77
CA ARG A 104 0.26 1.35 -3.88
C ARG A 104 -0.94 0.48 -3.53
N TYR A 105 -0.96 -0.09 -2.32
CA TYR A 105 -2.10 -0.85 -1.82
C TYR A 105 -3.37 0.01 -1.70
N TYR A 106 -3.27 1.21 -1.13
CA TYR A 106 -4.42 2.13 -1.03
C TYR A 106 -4.95 2.55 -2.40
N ILE A 107 -4.08 2.94 -3.34
CA ILE A 107 -4.48 3.29 -4.70
C ILE A 107 -5.21 2.13 -5.38
N GLN A 108 -4.75 0.89 -5.17
CA GLN A 108 -5.42 -0.30 -5.71
C GLN A 108 -6.80 -0.53 -5.08
N GLN A 109 -6.93 -0.39 -3.75
CA GLN A 109 -8.21 -0.53 -3.03
C GLN A 109 -9.23 0.54 -3.42
N PHE A 110 -8.80 1.79 -3.58
CA PHE A 110 -9.66 2.89 -4.02
C PHE A 110 -9.89 2.89 -5.55
N GLY A 111 -9.04 2.18 -6.30
CA GLY A 111 -9.09 2.01 -7.75
C GLY A 111 -8.34 3.07 -8.56
N SER A 112 -8.06 4.25 -8.01
CA SER A 112 -7.17 5.24 -8.62
C SER A 112 -6.64 6.25 -7.58
N GLN A 113 -5.59 6.99 -7.94
CA GLN A 113 -5.05 8.07 -7.10
C GLN A 113 -6.09 9.18 -6.89
N GLU A 114 -6.82 9.57 -7.94
CA GLU A 114 -7.80 10.66 -7.88
C GLU A 114 -8.92 10.34 -6.89
N LYS A 115 -9.36 9.08 -6.83
CA LYS A 115 -10.37 8.65 -5.86
C LYS A 115 -9.85 8.71 -4.43
N LEU A 116 -8.59 8.37 -4.20
CA LEU A 116 -7.94 8.49 -2.90
C LEU A 116 -7.86 9.96 -2.47
N GLU A 117 -7.41 10.84 -3.35
CA GLU A 117 -7.34 12.29 -3.10
C GLU A 117 -8.72 12.91 -2.83
N GLN A 118 -9.75 12.47 -3.56
CA GLN A 118 -11.14 12.89 -3.33
C GLN A 118 -11.68 12.44 -1.96
N PHE A 119 -11.35 11.22 -1.54
CA PHE A 119 -11.77 10.69 -0.24
C PHE A 119 -11.17 11.49 0.91
N TYR A 120 -9.86 11.75 0.85
CA TYR A 120 -9.15 12.54 1.87
C TYR A 120 -9.32 14.05 1.71
N LYS A 121 -9.87 14.51 0.57
CA LYS A 121 -9.99 15.93 0.16
C LYS A 121 -8.64 16.67 0.22
N LYS A 122 -7.55 15.97 -0.10
CA LYS A 122 -6.17 16.44 -0.03
C LYS A 122 -5.38 15.86 -1.20
N PRO A 123 -4.37 16.58 -1.73
CA PRO A 123 -3.47 16.04 -2.73
C PRO A 123 -2.60 14.93 -2.13
N LEU A 124 -2.20 13.94 -2.95
CA LEU A 124 -1.45 12.77 -2.49
C LEU A 124 -0.18 13.14 -1.70
N ILE A 125 0.52 14.19 -2.11
CA ILE A 125 1.74 14.67 -1.45
C ILE A 125 1.47 15.05 0.01
N GLN A 126 0.37 15.76 0.28
CA GLN A 126 0.01 16.16 1.63
C GLN A 126 -0.41 14.96 2.48
N ILE A 127 -1.12 14.00 1.89
CA ILE A 127 -1.48 12.75 2.56
C ILE A 127 -0.22 11.96 2.91
N ARG A 128 0.75 11.87 1.99
CA ARG A 128 2.03 11.19 2.25
C ARG A 128 2.79 11.83 3.39
N GLU A 129 2.84 13.15 3.46
CA GLU A 129 3.53 13.84 4.55
C GLU A 129 2.89 13.56 5.92
N GLU A 130 1.56 13.58 6.01
CA GLU A 130 0.83 13.25 7.24
C GLU A 130 1.06 11.80 7.68
N PHE A 131 1.20 10.87 6.73
CA PHE A 131 1.48 9.47 7.02
C PHE A 131 2.95 9.18 7.30
N ARG A 132 3.88 10.05 6.89
CA ARG A 132 5.32 9.86 7.07
C ARG A 132 5.68 9.72 8.55
N SER A 133 5.16 10.62 9.39
CA SER A 133 5.39 10.58 10.84
C SER A 133 4.85 9.29 11.46
N LEU A 134 3.63 8.90 11.09
CA LEU A 134 2.99 7.67 11.56
C LEU A 134 3.76 6.40 11.15
N VAL A 135 4.27 6.36 9.92
CA VAL A 135 5.09 5.24 9.44
C VAL A 135 6.43 5.19 10.15
N LYS A 136 7.08 6.35 10.36
CA LYS A 136 8.32 6.42 11.14
C LYS A 136 8.12 5.88 12.56
N GLU A 137 7.07 6.33 13.25
CA GLU A 137 6.72 5.84 14.59
C GLU A 137 6.52 4.32 14.59
N GLN A 138 5.75 3.80 13.64
CA GLN A 138 5.53 2.35 13.52
C GLN A 138 6.83 1.58 13.31
N LEU A 139 7.69 2.02 12.40
CA LEU A 139 8.97 1.36 12.11
C LEU A 139 9.90 1.36 13.33
N MET A 140 9.91 2.44 14.11
CA MET A 140 10.66 2.50 15.38
C MET A 140 10.14 1.46 16.38
N VAL A 141 8.82 1.36 16.54
CA VAL A 141 8.19 0.35 17.41
C VAL A 141 8.53 -1.06 16.95
N ASP A 142 8.44 -1.33 15.65
CA ASP A 142 8.75 -2.65 15.07
C ASP A 142 10.22 -3.03 15.34
N GLN A 143 11.16 -2.09 15.22
CA GLN A 143 12.57 -2.32 15.53
C GLN A 143 12.80 -2.60 17.03
N VAL A 144 12.11 -1.92 17.95
CA VAL A 144 12.16 -2.24 19.38
C VAL A 144 11.68 -3.68 19.61
N GLN A 145 10.51 -4.04 19.06
CA GLN A 145 9.94 -5.37 19.25
C GLN A 145 10.88 -6.46 18.72
N GLN A 146 11.44 -6.29 17.53
CA GLN A 146 12.41 -7.21 16.95
C GLN A 146 13.65 -7.37 17.84
N LYS A 147 14.16 -6.27 18.39
CA LYS A 147 15.30 -6.28 19.32
C LYS A 147 14.97 -7.05 20.61
N LEU A 148 13.77 -6.86 21.17
CA LEU A 148 13.33 -7.56 22.39
C LEU A 148 13.20 -9.07 22.20
N VAL A 149 12.74 -9.53 21.02
CA VAL A 149 12.53 -10.96 20.76
C VAL A 149 13.74 -11.67 20.16
N LYS A 150 14.77 -10.93 19.74
CA LYS A 150 15.95 -11.46 19.04
C LYS A 150 16.64 -12.62 19.76
N ASP A 151 16.70 -12.55 21.09
CA ASP A 151 17.41 -13.53 21.92
C ASP A 151 16.50 -14.66 22.45
N ILE A 152 15.21 -14.64 22.09
CA ILE A 152 14.28 -15.70 22.47
C ILE A 152 14.60 -16.95 21.66
N LYS A 153 14.99 -18.03 22.35
CA LYS A 153 15.26 -19.34 21.75
C LYS A 153 14.10 -20.27 22.04
N VAL A 154 13.49 -20.81 20.99
CA VAL A 154 12.45 -21.83 21.10
C VAL A 154 13.07 -23.22 20.95
N THR A 155 12.85 -24.08 21.93
CA THR A 155 13.39 -25.45 21.94
C THR A 155 12.46 -26.44 21.24
N PRO A 156 12.99 -27.55 20.67
CA PRO A 156 12.14 -28.61 20.11
C PRO A 156 11.14 -29.21 21.12
N SER A 157 11.46 -29.16 22.42
CA SER A 157 10.57 -29.64 23.48
C SER A 157 9.38 -28.72 23.70
N GLU A 158 9.57 -27.41 23.66
CA GLU A 158 8.48 -26.43 23.73
C GLU A 158 7.57 -26.53 22.52
N VAL A 159 8.15 -26.68 21.32
CA VAL A 159 7.36 -26.90 20.09
C VAL A 159 6.52 -28.16 20.22
N ARG A 160 7.10 -29.30 20.63
CA ARG A 160 6.34 -30.54 20.87
C ARG A 160 5.25 -30.34 21.92
N SER A 161 5.54 -29.65 23.02
CA SER A 161 4.55 -29.40 24.05
C SER A 161 3.42 -28.49 23.56
N PHE A 162 3.71 -27.49 22.71
CA PHE A 162 2.69 -26.63 22.10
C PHE A 162 1.75 -27.44 21.23
N PHE A 163 2.27 -28.21 20.27
CA PHE A 163 1.46 -29.03 19.36
C PHE A 163 0.69 -30.15 20.08
N ASN A 164 1.26 -30.79 21.10
CA ASN A 164 0.58 -31.83 21.87
C ASN A 164 -0.62 -31.29 22.69
N ARG A 165 -0.68 -29.98 22.95
CA ARG A 165 -1.81 -29.33 23.65
C ARG A 165 -2.94 -28.96 22.71
N ILE A 166 -2.69 -28.91 21.39
CA ILE A 166 -3.73 -28.62 20.40
C ILE A 166 -4.60 -29.87 20.26
N PRO A 167 -5.93 -29.76 20.43
CA PRO A 167 -6.85 -30.86 20.16
C PRO A 167 -6.63 -31.45 18.76
N LYS A 168 -6.65 -32.78 18.62
CA LYS A 168 -6.31 -33.46 17.35
C LYS A 168 -7.18 -33.04 16.17
N ASP A 169 -8.41 -32.65 16.44
CA ASP A 169 -9.40 -32.12 15.48
C ASP A 169 -9.14 -30.67 15.06
N SER A 170 -8.27 -29.96 15.78
CA SER A 170 -7.89 -28.56 15.55
C SER A 170 -6.48 -28.40 14.97
N ILE A 171 -5.75 -29.49 14.73
CA ILE A 171 -4.45 -29.46 14.07
C ILE A 171 -4.69 -29.31 12.57
N PRO A 172 -4.14 -28.26 11.90
CA PRO A 172 -4.27 -28.10 10.47
C PRO A 172 -3.72 -29.32 9.74
N LEU A 173 -4.47 -29.81 8.73
CA LEU A 173 -3.96 -30.84 7.84
C LEU A 173 -2.83 -30.22 7.01
N ILE A 174 -1.59 -30.63 7.27
CA ILE A 174 -0.48 -30.31 6.37
C ILE A 174 -0.67 -31.20 5.14
N GLU A 175 -0.89 -30.58 3.98
CA GLU A 175 -1.02 -31.30 2.73
C GLU A 175 0.25 -32.12 2.46
N MET A 176 0.10 -33.31 1.88
CA MET A 176 1.25 -34.14 1.51
C MET A 176 2.08 -33.40 0.45
N GLU A 177 3.32 -33.09 0.76
CA GLU A 177 4.28 -32.58 -0.22
C GLU A 177 4.85 -33.72 -1.05
N TYR A 178 4.90 -33.55 -2.38
CA TYR A 178 5.51 -34.51 -3.29
C TYR A 178 6.88 -34.00 -3.72
N GLU A 179 7.92 -34.79 -3.49
CA GLU A 179 9.24 -34.54 -4.07
C GLU A 179 9.32 -35.22 -5.45
N VAL A 180 9.52 -34.43 -6.50
CA VAL A 180 9.55 -34.93 -7.88
C VAL A 180 10.94 -34.71 -8.48
N GLY A 181 11.63 -35.80 -8.81
CA GLY A 181 12.83 -35.75 -9.64
C GLY A 181 12.47 -35.51 -11.10
N ARG A 182 12.98 -34.42 -11.71
CA ARG A 182 12.79 -34.11 -13.14
C ARG A 182 14.13 -34.11 -13.86
N ILE A 183 14.25 -34.93 -14.91
CA ILE A 183 15.35 -34.84 -15.86
C ILE A 183 14.82 -34.09 -17.10
N VAL A 184 15.46 -32.97 -17.42
CA VAL A 184 15.13 -32.16 -18.60
C VAL A 184 16.29 -32.23 -19.59
N LYS A 185 15.97 -32.55 -20.84
CA LYS A 185 16.90 -32.43 -21.96
C LYS A 185 16.25 -31.54 -23.00
N GLU A 186 16.72 -30.30 -23.08
CA GLU A 186 16.27 -29.36 -24.11
C GLU A 186 17.06 -29.63 -25.41
N PRO A 187 16.40 -29.81 -26.55
CA PRO A 187 17.09 -29.93 -27.83
C PRO A 187 17.73 -28.58 -28.20
N SER A 188 18.96 -28.62 -28.72
CA SER A 188 19.58 -27.44 -29.32
C SER A 188 18.91 -27.15 -30.67
N ILE A 189 18.24 -26.01 -30.78
CA ILE A 189 17.62 -25.54 -32.03
C ILE A 189 18.73 -25.23 -33.05
N SER A 190 18.58 -25.70 -34.30
CA SER A 190 19.58 -25.44 -35.34
C SER A 190 19.62 -23.95 -35.72
N LYS A 191 20.74 -23.50 -36.29
CA LYS A 191 20.85 -22.10 -36.74
C LYS A 191 19.84 -21.81 -37.86
N GLU A 192 19.65 -22.78 -38.73
CA GLU A 192 18.71 -22.75 -39.85
C GLU A 192 17.27 -22.56 -39.36
N GLU A 193 16.85 -23.25 -38.29
CA GLU A 193 15.51 -23.10 -37.69
C GLU A 193 15.31 -21.74 -37.02
N MET A 194 16.35 -21.22 -36.36
CA MET A 194 16.31 -19.88 -35.77
C MET A 194 16.15 -18.79 -36.84
N ASP A 195 16.88 -18.92 -37.96
CA ASP A 195 16.82 -17.95 -39.05
C ASP A 195 15.48 -18.04 -39.80
N ALA A 196 14.97 -19.25 -40.05
CA ALA A 196 13.65 -19.45 -40.64
C ALA A 196 12.53 -18.85 -39.78
N THR A 197 12.59 -19.01 -38.45
CA THR A 197 11.62 -18.39 -37.52
C THR A 197 11.68 -16.87 -37.58
N ARG A 198 12.90 -16.29 -37.64
CA ARG A 198 13.09 -14.85 -37.74
C ARG A 198 12.55 -14.29 -39.05
N ASP A 199 12.73 -15.00 -40.16
CA ASP A 199 12.23 -14.58 -41.48
C ASP A 199 10.70 -14.64 -41.57
N ARG A 200 10.07 -15.67 -40.98
CA ARG A 200 8.60 -15.73 -40.86
C ARG A 200 8.07 -14.56 -40.04
N LEU A 201 8.70 -14.29 -38.90
CA LEU A 201 8.29 -13.20 -38.03
C LEU A 201 8.53 -11.82 -38.66
N ARG A 202 9.58 -11.68 -39.49
CA ARG A 202 9.82 -10.47 -40.31
C ARG A 202 8.68 -10.26 -41.31
N ALA A 203 8.25 -11.31 -42.00
CA ALA A 203 7.12 -11.21 -42.93
C ALA A 203 5.81 -10.80 -42.22
N LEU A 204 5.55 -11.33 -41.01
CA LEU A 204 4.41 -10.91 -40.20
C LEU A 204 4.52 -9.44 -39.77
N ARG A 205 5.71 -9.00 -39.35
CA ARG A 205 5.95 -7.60 -39.00
C ARG A 205 5.70 -6.65 -40.17
N GLU A 206 6.16 -6.99 -41.37
CA GLU A 206 5.90 -6.18 -42.56
C GLU A 206 4.40 -6.04 -42.86
N ARG A 207 3.63 -7.10 -42.66
CA ARG A 207 2.17 -7.08 -42.79
C ARG A 207 1.51 -6.18 -41.75
N LEU A 208 1.98 -6.23 -40.50
CA LEU A 208 1.54 -5.32 -39.43
C LEU A 208 1.82 -3.85 -39.76
N ILE A 209 3.02 -3.55 -40.27
CA ILE A 209 3.39 -2.18 -40.68
C ILE A 209 2.53 -1.69 -41.85
N LYS A 210 2.11 -2.59 -42.75
CA LYS A 210 1.17 -2.30 -43.84
C LYS A 210 -0.28 -2.11 -43.37
N GLY A 211 -0.54 -2.23 -42.06
CA GLY A 211 -1.85 -1.99 -41.45
C GLY A 211 -2.73 -3.22 -41.31
N GLU A 212 -2.19 -4.44 -41.47
CA GLU A 212 -2.94 -5.65 -41.17
C GLU A 212 -3.24 -5.75 -39.66
N ASN A 213 -4.40 -6.33 -39.33
CA ASN A 213 -4.88 -6.38 -37.96
C ASN A 213 -4.00 -7.31 -37.09
N PHE A 214 -3.45 -6.76 -36.00
CA PHE A 214 -2.58 -7.51 -35.09
C PHE A 214 -3.28 -8.70 -34.46
N ALA A 215 -4.51 -8.52 -33.97
CA ALA A 215 -5.27 -9.59 -33.34
C ALA A 215 -5.52 -10.77 -34.28
N ALA A 216 -5.79 -10.51 -35.56
CA ALA A 216 -5.95 -11.55 -36.57
C ALA A 216 -4.65 -12.34 -36.80
N LEU A 217 -3.51 -11.63 -36.94
CA LEU A 217 -2.21 -12.28 -37.11
C LEU A 217 -1.79 -13.07 -35.87
N ALA A 218 -2.02 -12.53 -34.68
CA ALA A 218 -1.74 -13.22 -33.43
C ALA A 218 -2.57 -14.50 -33.30
N ALA A 219 -3.87 -14.45 -33.60
CA ALA A 219 -4.74 -15.62 -33.53
C ALA A 219 -4.36 -16.73 -34.53
N LEU A 220 -3.79 -16.37 -35.67
CA LEU A 220 -3.45 -17.32 -36.75
C LEU A 220 -2.03 -17.88 -36.66
N TYR A 221 -1.07 -17.08 -36.18
CA TYR A 221 0.36 -17.39 -36.29
C TYR A 221 1.15 -17.32 -34.98
N SER A 222 0.54 -16.84 -33.88
CA SER A 222 1.25 -16.81 -32.60
C SER A 222 1.23 -18.19 -31.94
N ASP A 223 2.41 -18.62 -31.48
CA ASP A 223 2.58 -19.84 -30.69
C ASP A 223 2.38 -19.60 -29.18
N ASP A 224 2.08 -18.37 -28.74
CA ASP A 224 1.84 -18.08 -27.32
C ASP A 224 0.47 -18.63 -26.86
N PRO A 225 0.44 -19.66 -26.00
CA PRO A 225 -0.83 -20.25 -25.56
C PRO A 225 -1.66 -19.29 -24.70
N GLY A 226 -1.04 -18.29 -24.06
CA GLY A 226 -1.69 -17.37 -23.14
C GLY A 226 -2.50 -16.27 -23.85
N SER A 227 -1.95 -15.71 -24.94
CA SER A 227 -2.52 -14.53 -25.61
C SER A 227 -2.98 -14.78 -27.05
N ALA A 228 -2.49 -15.79 -27.78
CA ALA A 228 -2.80 -15.97 -29.20
C ALA A 228 -4.31 -15.98 -29.48
N LYS A 229 -5.06 -16.77 -28.70
CA LYS A 229 -6.54 -16.86 -28.82
C LYS A 229 -7.28 -15.57 -28.44
N LYS A 230 -6.61 -14.65 -27.74
CA LYS A 230 -7.12 -13.33 -27.35
C LYS A 230 -6.56 -12.22 -28.26
N GLY A 231 -6.11 -12.57 -29.46
CA GLY A 231 -5.55 -11.59 -30.39
C GLY A 231 -4.19 -11.03 -29.97
N GLY A 232 -3.43 -11.78 -29.16
CA GLY A 232 -2.12 -11.35 -28.66
C GLY A 232 -2.19 -10.41 -27.46
N GLU A 233 -3.37 -10.17 -26.90
CA GLU A 233 -3.53 -9.31 -25.72
C GLU A 233 -3.08 -10.04 -24.44
N VAL A 234 -2.14 -9.42 -23.72
CA VAL A 234 -1.57 -9.95 -22.46
C VAL A 234 -2.16 -9.28 -21.21
N GLY A 235 -2.89 -8.18 -21.37
CA GLY A 235 -3.45 -7.38 -20.29
C GLY A 235 -2.45 -6.35 -19.75
N PHE A 236 -2.91 -5.50 -18.81
CA PHE A 236 -2.04 -4.49 -18.21
C PHE A 236 -0.97 -5.13 -17.31
N VAL A 237 0.29 -4.86 -17.63
CA VAL A 237 1.47 -5.31 -16.90
C VAL A 237 2.32 -4.15 -16.43
N SER A 238 2.89 -4.31 -15.23
CA SER A 238 3.88 -3.41 -14.64
C SER A 238 5.30 -3.90 -14.92
N ARG A 239 6.28 -3.01 -14.74
CA ARG A 239 7.70 -3.39 -14.80
C ARG A 239 8.03 -4.51 -13.81
N GLY A 240 8.92 -5.42 -14.22
CA GLY A 240 9.33 -6.59 -13.46
C GLY A 240 8.44 -7.83 -13.65
N GLN A 241 7.41 -7.76 -14.50
CA GLN A 241 6.48 -8.88 -14.76
C GLN A 241 6.75 -9.61 -16.08
N LEU A 242 7.62 -9.06 -16.94
CA LEU A 242 7.94 -9.60 -18.27
C LEU A 242 9.42 -9.98 -18.38
N TYR A 243 9.79 -10.72 -19.43
CA TYR A 243 11.21 -10.96 -19.73
C TYR A 243 11.93 -9.64 -20.01
N PRO A 244 13.17 -9.42 -19.51
CA PRO A 244 13.84 -8.12 -19.60
C PRO A 244 13.92 -7.53 -21.00
N GLU A 245 14.21 -8.36 -22.01
CA GLU A 245 14.33 -7.93 -23.41
C GLU A 245 12.98 -7.53 -23.99
N TYR A 246 11.93 -8.29 -23.66
CA TYR A 246 10.55 -7.99 -24.06
C TYR A 246 10.08 -6.69 -23.39
N GLU A 247 10.32 -6.56 -22.08
CA GLU A 247 9.90 -5.40 -21.29
C GLU A 247 10.54 -4.11 -21.80
N ALA A 248 11.86 -4.13 -22.04
CA ALA A 248 12.59 -2.97 -22.53
C ALA A 248 12.02 -2.48 -23.88
N ALA A 249 11.69 -3.40 -24.77
CA ALA A 249 11.06 -3.07 -26.04
C ALA A 249 9.63 -2.53 -25.84
N ALA A 250 8.77 -3.25 -25.10
CA ALA A 250 7.37 -2.89 -24.92
C ALA A 250 7.19 -1.52 -24.25
N PHE A 251 7.98 -1.21 -23.22
CA PHE A 251 7.94 0.09 -22.55
C PHE A 251 8.58 1.23 -23.35
N GLY A 252 9.34 0.93 -24.40
CA GLY A 252 9.91 1.92 -25.31
C GLY A 252 8.97 2.35 -26.44
N LEU A 253 7.91 1.58 -26.71
CA LEU A 253 6.96 1.84 -27.80
C LEU A 253 5.99 2.98 -27.47
N LYS A 254 5.52 3.65 -28.52
CA LYS A 254 4.35 4.55 -28.49
C LYS A 254 3.08 3.77 -28.81
N LYS A 255 1.92 4.32 -28.43
CA LYS A 255 0.62 3.69 -28.68
C LYS A 255 0.44 3.40 -30.17
N GLY A 256 0.12 2.15 -30.49
CA GLY A 256 -0.04 1.60 -31.83
C GLY A 256 1.26 1.19 -32.53
N GLU A 257 2.43 1.51 -31.98
CA GLU A 257 3.73 1.24 -32.59
C GLU A 257 4.08 -0.26 -32.52
N ILE A 258 4.75 -0.75 -33.57
CA ILE A 258 5.22 -2.14 -33.69
C ILE A 258 6.74 -2.16 -33.48
N SER A 259 7.20 -2.92 -32.49
CA SER A 259 8.63 -3.14 -32.22
C SER A 259 9.37 -3.87 -33.34
N ASP A 260 10.70 -3.82 -33.31
CA ASP A 260 11.55 -4.77 -34.03
C ASP A 260 11.41 -6.19 -33.47
N ILE A 261 12.02 -7.17 -34.14
CA ILE A 261 12.01 -8.55 -33.67
C ILE A 261 12.92 -8.67 -32.44
N ILE A 262 12.33 -9.03 -31.30
CA ILE A 262 13.02 -9.17 -30.02
C ILE A 262 13.25 -10.65 -29.72
N LYS A 263 14.44 -11.01 -29.23
CA LYS A 263 14.73 -12.36 -28.74
C LYS A 263 14.72 -12.34 -27.21
N SER A 264 13.94 -13.23 -26.61
CA SER A 264 13.94 -13.49 -25.16
C SER A 264 14.08 -14.99 -24.88
N LYS A 265 14.08 -15.37 -23.61
CA LYS A 265 14.05 -16.79 -23.21
C LYS A 265 12.80 -17.55 -23.72
N ALA A 266 11.70 -16.84 -23.98
CA ALA A 266 10.47 -17.43 -24.49
C ALA A 266 10.43 -17.55 -26.04
N GLY A 267 11.43 -17.02 -26.76
CA GLY A 267 11.47 -17.09 -28.23
C GLY A 267 11.66 -15.73 -28.90
N TYR A 268 11.16 -15.60 -30.12
CA TYR A 268 11.19 -14.36 -30.90
C TYR A 268 9.82 -13.68 -30.89
N HIS A 269 9.82 -12.36 -30.70
CA HIS A 269 8.61 -11.58 -30.44
C HIS A 269 8.53 -10.38 -31.36
N VAL A 270 7.31 -10.04 -31.77
CA VAL A 270 6.95 -8.73 -32.33
C VAL A 270 5.81 -8.20 -31.48
N ILE A 271 6.03 -7.02 -30.89
CA ILE A 271 5.18 -6.43 -29.86
C ILE A 271 4.51 -5.18 -30.42
N GLN A 272 3.22 -5.00 -30.14
CA GLN A 272 2.49 -3.76 -30.35
C GLN A 272 2.07 -3.18 -29.00
N LEU A 273 2.24 -1.87 -28.80
CA LEU A 273 1.66 -1.22 -27.62
C LEU A 273 0.20 -0.83 -27.91
N ILE A 274 -0.75 -1.39 -27.17
CA ILE A 274 -2.18 -1.11 -27.30
C ILE A 274 -2.57 0.11 -26.47
N GLU A 275 -2.20 0.12 -25.20
CA GLU A 275 -2.54 1.19 -24.26
C GLU A 275 -1.48 1.35 -23.17
N ARG A 276 -1.30 2.58 -22.68
CA ARG A 276 -0.51 2.87 -21.48
C ARG A 276 -1.39 3.57 -20.44
N ARG A 277 -1.31 3.12 -19.19
CA ARG A 277 -2.00 3.70 -18.04
C ARG A 277 -1.04 3.84 -16.87
N GLY A 278 -0.55 5.06 -16.63
CA GLY A 278 0.50 5.30 -15.65
C GLY A 278 1.77 4.49 -15.98
N GLU A 279 2.24 3.70 -15.00
CA GLU A 279 3.40 2.80 -15.13
C GLU A 279 3.04 1.42 -15.71
N MET A 280 1.80 1.19 -16.13
CA MET A 280 1.36 -0.07 -16.75
C MET A 280 1.17 0.07 -18.26
N ILE A 281 1.46 -1.01 -18.98
CA ILE A 281 1.24 -1.13 -20.44
C ILE A 281 0.42 -2.37 -20.77
N ASN A 282 -0.33 -2.32 -21.86
CA ASN A 282 -0.94 -3.47 -22.53
C ASN A 282 -0.49 -3.45 -23.98
#